data_AF-A0A7S3STL0-F1
#
_entry.id   AF-A0A7S3STL0-F1
#
_cell.length_a   1.000
_cell.length_b   1.000
_cell.length_c   1.000
_cell.angle_alpha   90.00
_cell.angle_beta   90.00
_cell.angle_gamma   90.00
#
_symmetry.space_group_name_H-M   'P 1'
#
loop_
_entity.id
_entity.type
_entity.pdbx_description
1 polymer ?
#
loop_
_entity_poly.entity_id
_entity_poly.type
_entity_poly.pdbx_seq_one_letter_code
_entity_poly.pdbx_strand_id
1 'polypeptide(L)'
;DFEADTKAALCCTGQETEVVEAAVQRAKADGELNANAFKQLILERVSSLVAEEMDPATVDRLVVGYGMGMMKDFEKRCTSCGEFMLAAEVRHQTQRMRESAEARQYEHMNARQSMQKSNVQEAHVMEAVEFNRAWETNMEEFEQRAAQVVQELRKRHDTALREFASKHAEETLVKLKPSKLILELMEIQRKLARSGNYTEAQKYQKKINDMCRRESAGMQAQAEAQLRSKVQAFKASQRLEMEALLARIERGRSEHRGHWTVSAQRLMQAHKNMLSDLETRQNLAMKRAHVTVKTEIVPIMRQQRASADLRRAHVRA
;
A
#
# COMPACT_ATOMS: atom_id res chain seq x y z
N ASP A 1 41.61 -14.90 52.36
CA ASP A 1 41.03 -13.61 52.78
C ASP A 1 40.22 -12.97 51.67
N PHE A 2 38.91 -13.20 51.66
CA PHE A 2 37.98 -12.68 50.64
C PHE A 2 38.05 -11.15 50.46
N GLU A 3 38.35 -10.43 51.54
CA GLU A 3 38.59 -8.98 51.51
C GLU A 3 39.86 -8.60 50.75
N ALA A 4 40.97 -9.31 50.98
CA ALA A 4 42.23 -9.05 50.29
C ALA A 4 42.10 -9.33 48.79
N ASP A 5 41.36 -10.38 48.42
CA ASP A 5 41.10 -10.72 47.03
C ASP A 5 40.11 -9.76 46.36
N THR A 6 39.12 -9.25 47.10
CA THR A 6 38.20 -8.19 46.65
C THR A 6 38.96 -6.88 46.40
N LYS A 7 39.83 -6.48 47.34
CA LYS A 7 40.72 -5.32 47.19
C LYS A 7 41.66 -5.51 46.00
N ALA A 8 42.29 -6.67 45.85
CA ALA A 8 43.18 -6.96 44.73
C ALA A 8 42.44 -6.92 43.37
N ALA A 9 41.23 -7.45 43.28
CA ALA A 9 40.42 -7.40 42.07
C ALA A 9 39.96 -5.97 41.70
N LEU A 10 39.61 -5.15 42.69
CA LEU A 10 39.25 -3.74 42.48
C LEU A 10 40.49 -2.88 42.16
N CYS A 11 41.65 -3.14 42.76
CA CYS A 11 42.92 -2.48 42.41
C CYS A 11 43.36 -2.80 40.96
N CYS A 12 43.06 -4.00 40.45
CA CYS A 12 43.27 -4.34 39.03
C CYS A 12 42.43 -3.48 38.06
N THR A 13 41.46 -2.69 38.55
CA THR A 13 40.70 -1.71 37.74
C THR A 13 41.39 -0.36 37.60
N GLY A 14 42.63 -0.21 38.12
CA GLY A 14 43.45 0.98 37.96
C GLY A 14 43.15 2.12 38.94
N GLN A 15 42.57 1.83 40.11
CA GLN A 15 42.42 2.82 41.18
C GLN A 15 43.56 2.79 42.18
N GLU A 16 43.76 3.93 42.83
CA GLU A 16 44.56 4.06 44.04
C GLU A 16 43.96 3.21 45.17
N THR A 17 44.84 2.53 45.90
CA THR A 17 44.50 1.56 46.96
C THR A 17 43.55 2.12 48.02
N GLU A 18 43.58 3.43 48.27
CA GLU A 18 42.77 4.12 49.28
C GLU A 18 41.27 4.15 48.92
N VAL A 19 40.93 4.33 47.64
CA VAL A 19 39.53 4.39 47.18
C VAL A 19 38.89 3.00 47.20
N VAL A 20 39.68 1.98 46.84
CA VAL A 20 39.29 0.57 46.92
C VAL A 20 39.06 0.17 48.37
N GLU A 21 39.91 0.64 49.28
CA GLU A 21 39.73 0.39 50.71
C GLU A 21 38.47 1.04 51.27
N ALA A 22 38.20 2.30 50.92
CA ALA A 22 36.98 2.99 51.35
C ALA A 22 35.70 2.31 50.84
N ALA A 23 35.69 1.82 49.60
CA ALA A 23 34.54 1.12 49.01
C ALA A 23 34.30 -0.25 49.66
N VAL A 24 35.38 -0.98 49.95
CA VAL A 24 35.33 -2.28 50.64
C VAL A 24 34.90 -2.12 52.11
N GLN A 25 35.33 -1.06 52.79
CA GLN A 25 34.90 -0.74 54.15
C GLN A 25 33.43 -0.29 54.21
N ARG A 26 32.95 0.45 53.21
CA ARG A 26 31.53 0.82 53.09
C ARG A 26 30.65 -0.41 52.91
N ALA A 27 31.05 -1.32 52.02
CA ALA A 27 30.34 -2.59 51.82
C ALA A 27 30.34 -3.49 53.07
N LYS A 28 31.36 -3.39 53.93
CA LYS A 28 31.38 -4.05 55.25
C LYS A 28 30.45 -3.41 56.28
N ALA A 29 30.28 -2.09 56.22
CA ALA A 29 29.37 -1.37 57.12
C ALA A 29 27.90 -1.73 56.83
N ASP A 30 27.59 -2.05 55.58
CA ASP A 30 26.25 -2.44 55.12
C ASP A 30 25.96 -3.96 55.24
N GLY A 31 26.96 -4.79 55.58
CA GLY A 31 26.81 -6.24 55.79
C GLY A 31 28.12 -7.05 55.60
N GLU A 32 28.06 -8.39 55.62
CA GLU A 32 29.23 -9.22 55.27
C GLU A 32 29.59 -9.07 53.77
N LEU A 33 30.88 -8.89 53.49
CA LEU A 33 31.43 -8.92 52.13
C LEU A 33 31.14 -10.30 51.50
N ASN A 34 30.09 -10.35 50.68
CA ASN A 34 29.68 -11.53 49.95
C ASN A 34 29.80 -11.32 48.43
N ALA A 35 29.59 -12.38 47.65
CA ALA A 35 29.68 -12.33 46.19
C ALA A 35 28.72 -11.29 45.55
N ASN A 36 27.61 -10.95 46.20
CA ASN A 36 26.68 -9.92 45.74
C ASN A 36 27.21 -8.51 45.98
N ALA A 37 27.82 -8.24 47.13
CA ALA A 37 28.50 -6.98 47.41
C ALA A 37 29.67 -6.74 46.44
N PHE A 38 30.46 -7.78 46.16
CA PHE A 38 31.52 -7.75 45.15
C PHE A 38 30.99 -7.40 43.75
N LYS A 39 29.87 -8.01 43.35
CA LYS A 39 29.20 -7.71 42.08
C LYS A 39 28.73 -6.25 42.00
N GLN A 40 28.12 -5.72 43.05
CA GLN A 40 27.64 -4.33 43.09
C GLN A 40 28.81 -3.34 42.98
N LEU A 41 29.89 -3.58 43.72
CA LEU A 41 31.10 -2.75 43.66
C LEU A 41 31.76 -2.76 42.27
N ILE A 42 31.77 -3.92 41.59
CA ILE A 42 32.25 -4.01 40.20
C ILE A 42 31.33 -3.25 39.25
N LEU A 43 30.00 -3.40 39.37
CA LEU A 43 29.05 -2.75 38.48
C LEU A 43 29.05 -1.22 38.67
N GLU A 44 29.10 -0.73 39.90
CA GLU A 44 29.24 0.69 40.24
C GLU A 44 30.55 1.25 39.67
N ARG A 45 31.66 0.51 39.79
CA ARG A 45 32.94 0.93 39.23
C ARG A 45 32.93 0.99 37.72
N VAL A 46 32.44 -0.04 37.03
CA VAL A 46 32.41 -0.03 35.57
C VAL A 46 31.41 1.02 35.05
N SER A 47 30.31 1.28 35.78
CA SER A 47 29.41 2.39 35.49
C SER A 47 30.09 3.77 35.62
N SER A 48 31.05 3.94 36.53
CA SER A 48 31.83 5.18 36.67
C SER A 48 32.97 5.35 35.64
N LEU A 49 33.38 4.27 34.96
CA LEU A 49 34.46 4.27 33.96
C LEU A 49 33.96 4.54 32.54
N VAL A 50 32.66 4.38 32.29
CA VAL A 50 32.07 4.59 30.97
C VAL A 50 31.49 6.01 30.90
N ALA A 51 32.02 6.83 29.99
CA ALA A 51 31.67 8.24 29.82
C ALA A 51 30.21 8.46 29.37
N GLU A 52 29.62 9.59 29.78
CA GLU A 52 28.22 9.99 29.53
C GLU A 52 27.82 10.12 28.04
N GLU A 53 28.77 10.12 27.10
CA GLU A 53 28.51 10.28 25.66
C GLU A 53 28.29 8.96 24.89
N MET A 54 28.34 7.81 25.56
CA MET A 54 28.18 6.52 24.90
C MET A 54 26.72 6.04 24.91
N ASP A 55 26.26 5.48 23.77
CA ASP A 55 24.96 4.83 23.65
C ASP A 55 24.74 3.82 24.80
N PRO A 56 23.62 3.89 25.54
CA PRO A 56 23.34 3.01 26.69
C PRO A 56 23.51 1.51 26.40
N ALA A 57 23.23 1.06 25.17
CA ALA A 57 23.43 -0.34 24.77
C ALA A 57 24.90 -0.73 24.59
N THR A 58 25.77 0.25 24.35
CA THR A 58 27.23 0.07 24.29
C THR A 58 27.84 0.10 25.69
N VAL A 59 27.31 0.95 26.58
CA VAL A 59 27.68 0.97 28.01
C VAL A 59 27.34 -0.36 28.68
N ASP A 60 26.11 -0.87 28.52
CA ASP A 60 25.69 -2.15 29.11
C ASP A 60 26.55 -3.33 28.60
N ARG A 61 26.92 -3.33 27.31
CA ARG A 61 27.83 -4.33 26.73
C ARG A 61 29.22 -4.31 27.35
N LEU A 62 29.79 -3.12 27.55
CA LEU A 62 31.10 -2.97 28.17
C LEU A 62 31.05 -3.35 29.66
N VAL A 63 30.04 -2.89 30.38
CA VAL A 63 29.82 -3.20 31.80
C VAL A 63 29.72 -4.70 32.03
N VAL A 64 28.90 -5.39 31.24
CA VAL A 64 28.78 -6.85 31.31
C VAL A 64 30.08 -7.55 30.91
N GLY A 65 30.74 -7.12 29.83
CA GLY A 65 31.99 -7.72 29.35
C GLY A 65 33.16 -7.61 30.35
N TYR A 66 33.36 -6.43 30.94
CA TYR A 66 34.37 -6.20 31.97
C TYR A 66 34.03 -6.92 33.27
N GLY A 67 32.77 -6.84 33.74
CA GLY A 67 32.31 -7.52 34.94
C GLY A 67 32.45 -9.04 34.87
N MET A 68 32.10 -9.65 33.72
CA MET A 68 32.31 -11.08 33.48
C MET A 68 33.79 -11.47 33.42
N GLY A 69 34.65 -10.61 32.87
CA GLY A 69 36.10 -10.81 32.85
C GLY A 69 36.69 -10.85 34.27
N MET A 70 36.29 -9.89 35.11
CA MET A 70 36.72 -9.81 36.51
C MET A 70 36.25 -11.02 37.32
N MET A 71 35.01 -11.45 37.15
CA MET A 71 34.48 -12.63 37.87
C MET A 71 35.18 -13.92 37.44
N LYS A 72 35.50 -14.11 36.15
CA LYS A 72 36.27 -15.28 35.68
C LYS A 72 37.70 -15.31 36.21
N ASP A 73 38.33 -14.15 36.36
CA ASP A 73 39.68 -14.08 36.95
C ASP A 73 39.65 -14.24 38.47
N PHE A 74 38.57 -13.85 39.14
CA PHE A 74 38.31 -14.18 40.54
C PHE A 74 38.06 -15.69 40.73
N GLU A 75 37.23 -16.31 39.89
CA GLU A 75 37.00 -17.77 39.88
C GLU A 75 38.32 -18.55 39.80
N LYS A 76 39.21 -18.20 38.86
CA LYS A 76 40.53 -18.84 38.73
C LYS A 76 41.39 -18.71 39.99
N ARG A 77 41.35 -17.55 40.65
CA ARG A 77 42.08 -17.31 41.91
C ARG A 77 41.51 -18.18 43.02
N CYS A 78 40.20 -18.23 43.20
CA CYS A 78 39.54 -19.12 44.17
C CYS A 78 39.88 -20.60 43.91
N THR A 79 39.90 -21.05 42.64
CA THR A 79 40.32 -22.43 42.32
C THR A 79 41.79 -22.71 42.63
N SER A 80 42.65 -21.69 42.53
CA SER A 80 44.09 -21.83 42.83
C SER A 80 44.36 -21.85 44.34
N CYS A 81 43.50 -21.21 45.13
CA CYS A 81 43.57 -21.16 46.59
C CYS A 81 42.82 -22.33 47.28
N GLY A 82 42.16 -23.22 46.52
CA GLY A 82 41.41 -24.36 47.06
C GLY A 82 39.99 -24.04 47.56
N GLU A 83 39.50 -22.82 47.35
CA GLU A 83 38.17 -22.36 47.77
C GLU A 83 37.09 -22.69 46.71
N PHE A 84 36.76 -23.97 46.57
CA PHE A 84 35.87 -24.45 45.50
C PHE A 84 34.41 -23.98 45.61
N MET A 85 33.90 -23.76 46.83
CA MET A 85 32.53 -23.29 47.04
C MET A 85 32.33 -21.85 46.55
N LEU A 86 33.29 -20.97 46.81
CA LEU A 86 33.27 -19.59 46.33
C LEU A 86 33.46 -19.53 44.81
N ALA A 87 34.33 -20.38 44.25
CA ALA A 87 34.46 -20.52 42.79
C ALA A 87 33.15 -20.96 42.12
N ALA A 88 32.42 -21.91 42.72
CA ALA A 88 31.12 -22.37 42.21
C ALA A 88 30.05 -21.26 42.24
N GLU A 89 29.99 -20.46 43.31
CA GLU A 89 29.06 -19.33 43.41
C GLU A 89 29.38 -18.24 42.37
N VAL A 90 30.65 -17.87 42.21
CA VAL A 90 31.09 -16.87 41.21
C VAL A 90 30.81 -17.34 39.80
N ARG A 91 30.99 -18.64 39.52
CA ARG A 91 30.64 -19.25 38.24
C ARG A 91 29.15 -19.18 37.97
N HIS A 92 28.32 -19.47 38.97
CA HIS A 92 26.87 -19.35 38.88
C HIS A 92 26.44 -17.89 38.64
N GLN A 93 27.03 -16.91 39.33
CA GLN A 93 26.74 -15.49 39.13
C GLN A 93 27.18 -14.99 37.75
N THR A 94 28.34 -15.45 37.26
CA THR A 94 28.82 -15.15 35.90
C THR A 94 27.86 -15.70 34.85
N GLN A 95 27.31 -16.89 35.07
CA GLN A 95 26.32 -17.49 34.20
C GLN A 95 24.99 -16.70 34.22
N ARG A 96 24.51 -16.28 35.38
CA ARG A 96 23.29 -15.44 35.49
C ARG A 96 23.44 -14.09 34.79
N MET A 97 24.59 -13.42 34.93
CA MET A 97 24.84 -12.16 34.22
C MET A 97 24.89 -12.35 32.71
N ARG A 98 25.49 -13.45 32.25
CA ARG A 98 25.49 -13.84 30.85
C ARG A 98 24.07 -14.01 30.33
N GLU A 99 23.26 -14.83 30.98
CA GLU A 99 21.87 -15.08 30.59
C GLU A 99 21.03 -13.80 30.56
N SER A 100 21.20 -12.92 31.55
CA SER A 100 20.52 -11.62 31.58
C SER A 100 20.93 -10.71 30.43
N ALA A 101 22.21 -10.66 30.08
CA ALA A 101 22.70 -9.87 28.95
C ALA A 101 22.26 -10.46 27.60
N GLU A 102 22.28 -11.78 27.46
CA GLU A 102 21.77 -12.49 26.28
C GLU A 102 20.27 -12.21 26.08
N ALA A 103 19.48 -12.22 27.17
CA ALA A 103 18.05 -11.88 27.15
C ALA A 103 17.80 -10.42 26.71
N ARG A 104 18.52 -9.44 27.28
CA ARG A 104 18.38 -8.03 26.90
C ARG A 104 18.72 -7.78 25.42
N GLN A 105 19.79 -8.40 24.93
CA GLN A 105 20.17 -8.28 23.52
C GLN A 105 19.14 -8.93 22.59
N TYR A 106 18.55 -10.05 23.00
CA TYR A 106 17.46 -10.69 22.27
C TYR A 106 16.20 -9.80 22.22
N GLU A 107 15.81 -9.20 23.35
CA GLU A 107 14.69 -8.26 23.42
C GLU A 107 14.90 -7.04 22.53
N HIS A 108 16.07 -6.41 22.60
CA HIS A 108 16.41 -5.25 21.76
C HIS A 108 16.37 -5.60 20.27
N MET A 109 16.91 -6.77 19.90
CA MET A 109 16.85 -7.25 18.52
C MET A 109 15.41 -7.50 18.08
N ASN A 110 14.58 -8.14 18.89
CA ASN A 110 13.17 -8.38 18.58
C ASN A 110 12.38 -7.08 18.44
N ALA A 111 12.61 -6.11 19.32
CA ALA A 111 11.98 -4.78 19.24
C ALA A 111 12.35 -4.10 17.91
N ARG A 112 13.63 -4.12 17.53
CA ARG A 112 14.09 -3.60 16.24
C ARG A 112 13.45 -4.33 15.04
N GLN A 113 13.38 -5.66 15.09
CA GLN A 113 12.76 -6.46 14.02
C GLN A 113 11.26 -6.19 13.90
N SER A 114 10.56 -6.04 15.02
CA SER A 114 9.14 -5.69 15.08
C SER A 114 8.89 -4.31 14.48
N MET A 115 9.69 -3.30 14.88
CA MET A 115 9.61 -1.96 14.32
C MET A 115 9.86 -1.94 12.80
N GLN A 116 10.86 -2.69 12.32
CA GLN A 116 11.08 -2.82 10.87
C GLN A 116 9.88 -3.41 10.12
N LYS A 117 9.25 -4.45 10.69
CA LYS A 117 8.02 -5.03 10.11
C LYS A 117 6.88 -4.03 10.09
N SER A 118 6.68 -3.30 11.19
CA SER A 118 5.67 -2.26 11.30
C SER A 118 5.86 -1.17 10.24
N ASN A 119 7.09 -0.68 10.06
CA ASN A 119 7.39 0.35 9.08
C ASN A 119 7.15 -0.12 7.64
N VAL A 120 7.47 -1.40 7.33
CA VAL A 120 7.17 -1.98 6.02
C VAL A 120 5.66 -2.11 5.79
N GLN A 121 4.91 -2.50 6.82
CA GLN A 121 3.45 -2.58 6.74
C GLN A 121 2.81 -1.21 6.54
N GLU A 122 3.27 -0.20 7.27
CA GLU A 122 2.80 1.18 7.12
C GLU A 122 3.07 1.71 5.70
N ALA A 123 4.29 1.51 5.19
CA ALA A 123 4.65 1.90 3.83
C ALA A 123 3.76 1.20 2.78
N HIS A 124 3.48 -0.10 2.94
CA HIS A 124 2.57 -0.82 2.04
C HIS A 124 1.13 -0.30 2.12
N VAL A 125 0.64 0.04 3.31
CA VAL A 125 -0.70 0.63 3.47
C VAL A 125 -0.78 1.97 2.74
N MET A 126 0.23 2.82 2.87
CA MET A 126 0.30 4.09 2.16
C MET A 126 0.31 3.88 0.64
N GLU A 127 1.15 2.97 0.13
CA GLU A 127 1.21 2.63 -1.29
C GLU A 127 -0.13 2.11 -1.82
N ALA A 128 -0.84 1.28 -1.04
CA ALA A 128 -2.16 0.79 -1.40
C ALA A 128 -3.21 1.92 -1.47
N VAL A 129 -3.14 2.89 -0.56
CA VAL A 129 -4.02 4.07 -0.59
C VAL A 129 -3.74 4.93 -1.82
N GLU A 130 -2.47 5.20 -2.12
CA GLU A 130 -2.08 5.96 -3.31
C GLU A 130 -2.46 5.24 -4.61
N PHE A 131 -2.25 3.93 -4.67
CA PHE A 131 -2.66 3.08 -5.79
C PHE A 131 -4.17 3.14 -6.04
N ASN A 132 -4.98 3.01 -4.99
CA ASN A 132 -6.43 3.10 -5.11
C ASN A 132 -6.88 4.50 -5.55
N ARG A 133 -6.32 5.55 -4.97
CA ARG A 133 -6.62 6.93 -5.35
C ARG A 133 -6.30 7.22 -6.82
N ALA A 134 -5.14 6.74 -7.30
CA ALA A 134 -4.74 6.89 -8.69
C ALA A 134 -5.70 6.14 -9.63
N TRP A 135 -6.14 4.95 -9.23
CA TRP A 135 -7.13 4.19 -9.98
C TRP A 135 -8.49 4.88 -10.02
N GLU A 136 -9.00 5.36 -8.88
CA GLU A 136 -10.27 6.10 -8.78
C GLU A 136 -10.26 7.33 -9.70
N THR A 137 -9.18 8.10 -9.67
CA THR A 137 -9.01 9.28 -10.52
C THR A 137 -9.07 8.92 -12.00
N ASN A 138 -8.33 7.89 -12.42
CA ASN A 138 -8.32 7.42 -13.81
C ASN A 138 -9.70 6.88 -14.24
N MET A 139 -10.37 6.14 -13.35
CA MET A 139 -11.71 5.61 -13.60
C MET A 139 -12.74 6.74 -13.73
N GLU A 140 -12.63 7.78 -12.89
CA GLU A 140 -13.48 8.96 -12.98
C GLU A 140 -13.28 9.68 -14.33
N GLU A 141 -12.03 9.92 -14.74
CA GLU A 141 -11.72 10.51 -16.06
C GLU A 141 -12.25 9.67 -17.23
N PHE A 142 -12.20 8.33 -17.10
CA PHE A 142 -12.79 7.43 -18.09
C PHE A 142 -14.31 7.59 -18.14
N GLU A 143 -15.01 7.59 -17.01
CA GLU A 143 -16.46 7.73 -16.94
C GLU A 143 -16.93 9.10 -17.44
N GLN A 144 -16.21 10.17 -17.10
CA GLN A 144 -16.49 11.51 -17.60
C GLN A 144 -16.39 11.57 -19.14
N ARG A 145 -15.32 11.00 -19.72
CA ARG A 145 -15.16 10.91 -21.18
C ARG A 145 -16.24 10.04 -21.82
N ALA A 146 -16.57 8.89 -21.23
CA ALA A 146 -17.64 8.03 -21.72
C ALA A 146 -19.00 8.75 -21.74
N ALA A 147 -19.32 9.50 -20.67
CA ALA A 147 -20.53 10.30 -20.59
C ALA A 147 -20.58 11.40 -21.67
N GLN A 148 -19.46 12.08 -21.92
CA GLN A 148 -19.36 13.08 -22.98
C GLN A 148 -19.63 12.48 -24.36
N VAL A 149 -19.03 11.34 -24.69
CA VAL A 149 -19.23 10.66 -25.98
C VAL A 149 -20.68 10.22 -26.16
N VAL A 150 -21.33 9.71 -25.10
CA VAL A 150 -22.76 9.35 -25.14
C VAL A 150 -23.64 10.58 -25.36
N GLN A 151 -23.36 11.70 -24.68
CA GLN A 151 -24.10 12.95 -24.87
C GLN A 151 -23.93 13.51 -26.28
N GLU A 152 -22.72 13.46 -26.82
CA GLU A 152 -22.43 13.91 -28.18
C GLU A 152 -23.19 13.07 -29.21
N LEU A 153 -23.18 11.74 -29.06
CA LEU A 153 -23.93 10.85 -29.95
C LEU A 153 -25.44 11.13 -29.88
N ARG A 154 -26.00 11.36 -28.69
CA ARG A 154 -27.41 11.75 -28.52
C ARG A 154 -27.74 13.04 -29.25
N LYS A 155 -26.90 14.08 -29.12
CA LYS A 155 -27.08 15.35 -29.83
C LYS A 155 -27.03 15.16 -31.35
N ARG A 156 -26.11 14.34 -31.84
CA ARG A 156 -26.02 13.97 -33.26
C ARG A 156 -27.25 13.19 -33.73
N HIS A 157 -27.76 12.26 -32.92
CA HIS A 157 -29.00 11.53 -33.23
C HIS A 157 -30.22 12.43 -33.30
N ASP A 158 -30.37 13.37 -32.36
CA ASP A 158 -31.49 14.31 -32.32
C ASP A 158 -31.49 15.26 -33.52
N THR A 159 -30.31 15.80 -33.88
CA THR A 159 -30.16 16.67 -35.05
C THR A 159 -30.43 15.91 -36.34
N ALA A 160 -29.82 14.74 -36.52
CA ALA A 160 -30.05 13.89 -37.68
C ALA A 160 -31.52 13.44 -37.81
N LEU A 161 -32.21 13.18 -36.70
CA LEU A 161 -33.63 12.80 -36.71
C LEU A 161 -34.52 13.96 -37.19
N ARG A 162 -34.25 15.20 -36.75
CA ARG A 162 -34.99 16.39 -37.20
C ARG A 162 -34.78 16.63 -38.69
N GLU A 163 -33.53 16.55 -39.16
CA GLU A 163 -33.21 16.72 -40.58
C GLU A 163 -33.85 15.62 -41.45
N PHE A 164 -33.80 14.37 -40.98
CA PHE A 164 -34.42 13.23 -41.67
C PHE A 164 -35.94 13.39 -41.79
N ALA A 165 -36.60 13.83 -40.71
CA ALA A 165 -38.03 14.06 -40.70
C ALA A 165 -38.44 15.23 -41.63
N SER A 166 -37.70 16.34 -41.62
CA SER A 166 -37.97 17.49 -42.50
C SER A 166 -37.84 17.12 -43.98
N LYS A 167 -36.72 16.51 -44.37
CA LYS A 167 -36.44 16.09 -45.76
C LYS A 167 -37.52 15.15 -46.28
N HIS A 168 -37.89 14.13 -45.49
CA HIS A 168 -38.92 13.19 -45.94
C HIS A 168 -40.34 13.75 -45.88
N ALA A 169 -40.65 14.71 -45.00
CA ALA A 169 -41.93 15.40 -45.04
C ALA A 169 -42.09 16.20 -46.35
N GLU A 170 -41.06 16.95 -46.75
CA GLU A 170 -41.03 17.70 -48.01
C GLU A 170 -41.16 16.78 -49.24
N GLU A 171 -40.38 15.69 -49.31
CA GLU A 171 -40.45 14.71 -50.39
C GLU A 171 -41.83 14.04 -50.53
N THR A 172 -42.54 13.87 -49.41
CA THR A 172 -43.83 13.17 -49.40
C THR A 172 -44.96 14.13 -49.81
N LEU A 173 -44.89 15.41 -49.47
CA LEU A 173 -45.84 16.45 -49.90
C LEU A 173 -45.83 16.67 -51.42
N VAL A 174 -44.67 16.59 -52.07
CA VAL A 174 -44.52 16.82 -53.53
C VAL A 174 -45.17 15.72 -54.39
N LYS A 175 -45.49 14.55 -53.82
CA LYS A 175 -45.97 13.38 -54.58
C LYS A 175 -47.49 13.21 -54.68
N LEU A 176 -48.28 14.05 -54.00
CA LEU A 176 -49.75 13.95 -54.06
C LEU A 176 -50.28 14.43 -55.43
N LYS A 177 -50.69 13.50 -56.29
CA LYS A 177 -51.34 13.80 -57.58
C LYS A 177 -52.80 13.35 -57.55
N PRO A 178 -53.74 14.17 -58.06
CA PRO A 178 -55.16 13.81 -58.08
C PRO A 178 -55.41 12.59 -58.97
N SER A 179 -56.42 11.79 -58.60
CA SER A 179 -56.81 10.61 -59.38
C SER A 179 -57.30 10.99 -60.78
N LYS A 180 -57.11 10.05 -61.72
CA LYS A 180 -57.57 10.18 -63.11
C LYS A 180 -59.07 10.48 -63.21
N LEU A 181 -59.87 9.90 -62.30
CA LEU A 181 -61.31 10.13 -62.22
C LEU A 181 -61.66 11.59 -61.85
N ILE A 182 -60.88 12.21 -60.96
CA ILE A 182 -61.06 13.63 -60.61
C ILE A 182 -60.74 14.51 -61.82
N LEU A 183 -59.66 14.20 -62.55
CA LEU A 183 -59.27 14.93 -63.76
C LEU A 183 -60.34 14.83 -64.86
N GLU A 184 -60.92 13.64 -65.05
CA GLU A 184 -62.03 13.40 -65.99
C GLU A 184 -63.30 14.19 -65.59
N LEU A 185 -63.66 14.20 -64.30
CA LEU A 185 -64.79 14.99 -63.80
C LEU A 185 -64.55 16.50 -63.98
N MET A 186 -63.32 16.98 -63.77
CA MET A 186 -62.95 18.38 -64.04
C MET A 186 -63.04 18.74 -65.52
N GLU A 187 -62.83 17.79 -66.43
CA GLU A 187 -62.99 18.01 -67.86
C GLU A 187 -64.48 18.08 -68.25
N ILE A 188 -65.30 17.17 -67.72
CA ILE A 188 -66.77 17.17 -67.90
C ILE A 188 -67.37 18.48 -67.36
N GLN A 189 -66.95 18.90 -66.16
CA GLN A 189 -67.35 20.18 -65.56
C GLN A 189 -66.98 21.35 -66.48
N ARG A 190 -65.76 21.39 -67.02
CA ARG A 190 -65.32 22.44 -67.95
C ARG A 190 -66.16 22.47 -69.23
N LYS A 191 -66.48 21.32 -69.80
CA LYS A 191 -67.34 21.21 -71.00
C LYS A 191 -68.76 21.72 -70.73
N LEU A 192 -69.37 21.34 -69.60
CA LEU A 192 -70.71 21.79 -69.19
C LEU A 192 -70.77 23.28 -68.86
N ALA A 193 -69.73 23.83 -68.25
CA ALA A 193 -69.63 25.26 -67.99
C ALA A 193 -69.53 26.08 -69.30
N ARG A 194 -68.76 25.58 -70.28
CA ARG A 194 -68.64 26.21 -71.61
C ARG A 194 -69.93 26.16 -72.41
N SER A 195 -70.76 25.14 -72.23
CA SER A 195 -72.06 25.00 -72.90
C SER A 195 -73.21 25.77 -72.23
N GLY A 196 -72.95 26.53 -71.17
CA GLY A 196 -73.95 27.33 -70.44
C GLY A 196 -74.81 26.55 -69.42
N ASN A 197 -74.53 25.26 -69.20
CA ASN A 197 -75.30 24.41 -68.28
C ASN A 197 -74.78 24.50 -66.84
N TYR A 198 -74.96 25.66 -66.21
CA TYR A 198 -74.37 25.97 -64.89
C TYR A 198 -74.89 25.10 -63.73
N THR A 199 -76.16 24.69 -63.77
CA THR A 199 -76.78 23.86 -62.72
C THR A 199 -76.18 22.46 -62.66
N GLU A 200 -75.99 21.84 -63.82
CA GLU A 200 -75.28 20.56 -63.99
C GLU A 200 -73.80 20.71 -63.58
N ALA A 201 -73.12 21.76 -64.05
CA ALA A 201 -71.72 22.02 -63.69
C ALA A 201 -71.50 22.18 -62.17
N GLN A 202 -72.44 22.81 -61.45
CA GLN A 202 -72.38 22.96 -60.00
C GLN A 202 -72.51 21.61 -59.26
N LYS A 203 -73.33 20.67 -59.76
CA LYS A 203 -73.40 19.30 -59.21
C LYS A 203 -72.06 18.58 -59.35
N TYR A 204 -71.42 18.69 -60.53
CA TYR A 204 -70.08 18.14 -60.75
C TYR A 204 -69.03 18.81 -59.86
N GLN A 205 -69.08 20.13 -59.64
CA GLN A 205 -68.17 20.82 -58.71
C GLN A 205 -68.28 20.29 -57.28
N LYS A 206 -69.50 20.09 -56.75
CA LYS A 206 -69.68 19.50 -55.40
C LYS A 206 -69.09 18.10 -55.33
N LYS A 207 -69.37 17.27 -56.34
CA LYS A 207 -68.83 15.91 -56.44
C LYS A 207 -67.30 15.87 -56.52
N ILE A 208 -66.69 16.79 -57.27
CA ILE A 208 -65.24 16.97 -57.35
C ILE A 208 -64.68 17.38 -55.99
N ASN A 209 -65.28 18.37 -55.32
CA ASN A 209 -64.80 18.84 -54.02
C ASN A 209 -64.85 17.72 -52.96
N ASP A 210 -65.92 16.94 -52.92
CA ASP A 210 -66.07 15.82 -51.98
C ASP A 210 -65.05 14.71 -52.26
N MET A 211 -64.83 14.36 -53.53
CA MET A 211 -63.81 13.37 -53.90
C MET A 211 -62.39 13.87 -53.66
N CYS A 212 -62.07 15.13 -54.00
CA CYS A 212 -60.78 15.76 -53.71
C CYS A 212 -60.48 15.73 -52.21
N ARG A 213 -61.47 16.03 -51.36
CA ARG A 213 -61.29 15.99 -49.90
C ARG A 213 -60.99 14.57 -49.40
N ARG A 214 -61.74 13.56 -49.87
CA ARG A 214 -61.51 12.16 -49.48
C ARG A 214 -60.17 11.64 -49.98
N GLU A 215 -59.82 11.90 -51.24
CA GLU A 215 -58.53 11.48 -51.80
C GLU A 215 -57.36 12.19 -51.12
N SER A 216 -57.46 13.51 -50.88
CA SER A 216 -56.39 14.26 -50.19
C SER A 216 -56.18 13.73 -48.77
N ALA A 217 -57.26 13.45 -48.03
CA ALA A 217 -57.17 12.86 -46.69
C ALA A 217 -56.56 11.45 -46.72
N GLY A 218 -56.96 10.60 -47.67
CA GLY A 218 -56.40 9.25 -47.81
C GLY A 218 -54.92 9.26 -48.21
N MET A 219 -54.55 10.10 -49.18
CA MET A 219 -53.16 10.25 -49.61
C MET A 219 -52.29 10.86 -48.49
N GLN A 220 -52.81 11.82 -47.73
CA GLN A 220 -52.11 12.38 -46.57
C GLN A 220 -51.92 11.33 -45.47
N ALA A 221 -52.93 10.51 -45.17
CA ALA A 221 -52.81 9.41 -44.22
C ALA A 221 -51.76 8.36 -44.66
N GLN A 222 -51.74 8.02 -45.95
CA GLN A 222 -50.74 7.08 -46.51
C GLN A 222 -49.32 7.68 -46.47
N ALA A 223 -49.18 8.96 -46.81
CA ALA A 223 -47.94 9.73 -46.71
C ALA A 223 -47.40 9.73 -45.28
N GLU A 224 -48.25 10.05 -44.30
CA GLU A 224 -47.88 10.02 -42.89
C GLU A 224 -47.49 8.62 -42.41
N ALA A 225 -48.21 7.57 -42.84
CA ALA A 225 -47.87 6.19 -42.48
C ALA A 225 -46.49 5.77 -43.01
N GLN A 226 -46.18 6.13 -44.26
CA GLN A 226 -44.86 5.89 -44.85
C GLN A 226 -43.76 6.66 -44.13
N LEU A 227 -43.98 7.94 -43.83
CA LEU A 227 -43.05 8.76 -43.07
C LEU A 227 -42.80 8.16 -41.68
N ARG A 228 -43.86 7.77 -40.96
CA ARG A 228 -43.76 7.12 -39.65
C ARG A 228 -42.94 5.84 -39.72
N SER A 229 -43.17 4.98 -40.71
CA SER A 229 -42.41 3.74 -40.89
C SER A 229 -40.91 4.02 -41.11
N LYS A 230 -40.57 4.96 -42.00
CA LYS A 230 -39.17 5.36 -42.24
C LYS A 230 -38.51 5.95 -41.00
N VAL A 231 -39.22 6.82 -40.28
CA VAL A 231 -38.71 7.42 -39.02
C VAL A 231 -38.48 6.34 -37.96
N GLN A 232 -39.35 5.34 -37.86
CA GLN A 232 -39.16 4.22 -36.92
C GLN A 232 -37.94 3.37 -37.30
N ALA A 233 -37.74 3.06 -38.58
CA ALA A 233 -36.57 2.34 -39.05
C ALA A 233 -35.27 3.12 -38.76
N PHE A 234 -35.27 4.43 -38.98
CA PHE A 234 -34.13 5.30 -38.66
C PHE A 234 -33.83 5.32 -37.16
N LYS A 235 -34.86 5.46 -36.31
CA LYS A 235 -34.72 5.37 -34.84
C LYS A 235 -34.18 4.01 -34.40
N ALA A 236 -34.60 2.92 -35.03
CA ALA A 236 -34.09 1.58 -34.72
C ALA A 236 -32.58 1.50 -35.03
N SER A 237 -32.13 2.06 -36.15
CA SER A 237 -30.70 2.14 -36.48
C SER A 237 -29.91 2.96 -35.45
N GLN A 238 -30.46 4.09 -35.01
CA GLN A 238 -29.83 4.92 -33.97
C GLN A 238 -29.73 4.19 -32.62
N ARG A 239 -30.75 3.39 -32.26
CA ARG A 239 -30.73 2.57 -31.04
C ARG A 239 -29.61 1.53 -31.09
N LEU A 240 -29.46 0.82 -32.21
CA LEU A 240 -28.38 -0.16 -32.38
C LEU A 240 -26.99 0.48 -32.27
N GLU A 241 -26.81 1.68 -32.83
CA GLU A 241 -25.55 2.42 -32.70
C GLU A 241 -25.27 2.82 -31.24
N MET A 242 -26.29 3.30 -30.52
CA MET A 242 -26.19 3.63 -29.09
C MET A 242 -25.87 2.38 -28.25
N GLU A 243 -26.53 1.26 -28.51
CA GLU A 243 -26.29 -0.02 -27.83
C GLU A 243 -24.86 -0.52 -28.07
N ALA A 244 -24.37 -0.43 -29.32
CA ALA A 244 -23.00 -0.80 -29.66
C ALA A 244 -21.96 0.08 -28.93
N LEU A 245 -22.21 1.40 -28.83
CA LEU A 245 -21.36 2.31 -28.07
C LEU A 245 -21.35 1.95 -26.58
N LEU A 246 -22.52 1.72 -25.99
CA LEU A 246 -22.64 1.35 -24.57
C LEU A 246 -21.95 0.01 -24.28
N ALA A 247 -22.07 -0.97 -25.17
CA ALA A 247 -21.36 -2.24 -25.05
C ALA A 247 -19.84 -2.08 -25.12
N ARG A 248 -19.34 -1.15 -25.95
CA ARG A 248 -17.91 -0.81 -26.02
C ARG A 248 -17.44 -0.12 -24.73
N ILE A 249 -18.23 0.80 -24.18
CA ILE A 249 -17.93 1.46 -22.90
C ILE A 249 -17.86 0.42 -21.78
N GLU A 250 -18.82 -0.50 -21.71
CA GLU A 250 -18.84 -1.54 -20.66
C GLU A 250 -17.64 -2.49 -20.79
N ARG A 251 -17.22 -2.82 -22.02
CA ARG A 251 -15.96 -3.55 -22.23
C ARG A 251 -14.75 -2.77 -21.75
N GLY A 252 -14.69 -1.46 -22.02
CA GLY A 252 -13.64 -0.60 -21.47
C GLY A 252 -13.62 -0.63 -19.93
N ARG A 253 -14.78 -0.56 -19.27
CA ARG A 253 -14.88 -0.68 -17.81
C ARG A 253 -14.37 -2.03 -17.29
N SER A 254 -14.70 -3.13 -17.96
CA SER A 254 -14.21 -4.45 -17.55
C SER A 254 -12.71 -4.58 -17.75
N GLU A 255 -12.15 -4.01 -18.83
CA GLU A 255 -10.70 -3.93 -19.05
C GLU A 255 -10.01 -3.13 -17.94
N HIS A 256 -10.50 -1.94 -17.59
CA HIS A 256 -9.96 -1.14 -16.47
C HIS A 256 -10.00 -1.89 -15.13
N ARG A 257 -11.09 -2.61 -14.83
CA ARG A 257 -11.20 -3.48 -13.64
C ARG A 257 -10.22 -4.65 -13.69
N GLY A 258 -10.00 -5.23 -14.88
CA GLY A 258 -9.02 -6.29 -15.09
C GLY A 258 -7.59 -5.79 -14.83
N HIS A 259 -7.24 -4.62 -15.39
CA HIS A 259 -5.95 -3.98 -15.14
C HIS A 259 -5.71 -3.64 -13.67
N TRP A 260 -6.73 -3.13 -12.98
CA TRP A 260 -6.68 -2.91 -11.54
C TRP A 260 -6.42 -4.21 -10.78
N THR A 261 -7.17 -5.28 -11.07
CA THR A 261 -7.02 -6.57 -10.39
C THR A 261 -5.60 -7.12 -10.52
N VAL A 262 -5.04 -7.10 -11.74
CA VAL A 262 -3.67 -7.56 -11.98
C VAL A 262 -2.64 -6.68 -11.27
N SER A 263 -2.84 -5.36 -11.26
CA SER A 263 -1.90 -4.44 -10.63
C SER A 263 -1.95 -4.52 -9.11
N ALA A 264 -3.14 -4.67 -8.53
CA ALA A 264 -3.33 -4.92 -7.09
C ALA A 264 -2.67 -6.25 -6.67
N GLN A 265 -2.82 -7.31 -7.46
CA GLN A 265 -2.13 -8.59 -7.22
C GLN A 265 -0.60 -8.43 -7.24
N ARG A 266 -0.06 -7.65 -8.19
CA ARG A 266 1.38 -7.36 -8.24
C ARG A 266 1.85 -6.59 -7.02
N LEU A 267 1.09 -5.58 -6.57
CA LEU A 267 1.38 -4.82 -5.35
C LEU A 267 1.43 -5.74 -4.12
N MET A 268 0.41 -6.60 -3.94
CA MET A 268 0.38 -7.58 -2.85
C MET A 268 1.54 -8.57 -2.92
N GLN A 269 1.90 -9.04 -4.11
CA GLN A 269 3.03 -9.95 -4.30
C GLN A 269 4.36 -9.26 -4.00
N ALA A 270 4.54 -7.99 -4.39
CA ALA A 270 5.71 -7.20 -4.07
C ALA A 270 5.89 -7.06 -2.55
N HIS A 271 4.81 -6.76 -1.82
CA HIS A 271 4.82 -6.71 -0.36
C HIS A 271 5.15 -8.06 0.27
N LYS A 272 4.55 -9.15 -0.22
CA LYS A 272 4.87 -10.51 0.24
C LYS A 272 6.35 -10.84 0.04
N ASN A 273 6.92 -10.48 -1.11
CA ASN A 273 8.34 -10.66 -1.38
C ASN A 273 9.20 -9.82 -0.43
N MET A 274 8.84 -8.55 -0.20
CA MET A 274 9.54 -7.66 0.72
C MET A 274 9.52 -8.18 2.16
N LEU A 275 8.39 -8.72 2.63
CA LEU A 275 8.30 -9.35 3.94
C LEU A 275 9.16 -10.61 4.06
N SER A 276 9.16 -11.46 3.02
CA SER A 276 9.99 -12.67 2.99
C SER A 276 11.48 -12.35 2.98
N ASP A 277 11.89 -11.33 2.22
CA ASP A 277 13.26 -10.84 2.21
C ASP A 277 13.66 -10.24 3.56
N LEU A 278 12.76 -9.45 4.18
CA LEU A 278 12.98 -8.89 5.50
C LEU A 278 13.15 -10.01 6.54
N GLU A 279 12.27 -11.01 6.54
CA GLU A 279 12.35 -12.16 7.43
C GLU A 279 13.66 -12.93 7.24
N THR A 280 14.09 -13.14 5.99
CA THR A 280 15.37 -13.79 5.69
C THR A 280 16.55 -12.99 6.24
N ARG A 281 16.54 -11.66 6.09
CA ARG A 281 17.55 -10.76 6.66
C ARG A 281 17.54 -10.79 8.18
N GLN A 282 16.36 -10.79 8.80
CA GLN A 282 16.18 -10.84 10.25
C GLN A 282 16.67 -12.17 10.84
N ASN A 283 16.37 -13.29 10.18
CA ASN A 283 16.87 -14.62 10.56
C ASN A 283 18.40 -14.71 10.44
N LEU A 284 18.98 -14.14 9.38
CA LEU A 284 20.44 -14.06 9.23
C LEU A 284 21.06 -13.17 10.33
N ALA A 285 20.45 -12.02 10.62
CA ALA A 285 20.88 -11.13 11.67
C ALA A 285 20.81 -11.80 13.06
N MET A 286 19.74 -12.55 13.34
CA MET A 286 19.60 -13.34 14.57
C MET A 286 20.72 -14.39 14.68
N LYS A 287 20.99 -15.16 13.61
CA LYS A 287 22.08 -16.15 13.59
C LYS A 287 23.44 -15.50 13.84
N ARG A 288 23.71 -14.35 13.21
CA ARG A 288 24.95 -13.57 13.42
C ARG A 288 25.05 -13.05 14.85
N ALA A 289 23.99 -12.41 15.36
CA ALA A 289 23.93 -11.92 16.72
C ALA A 289 24.22 -13.06 17.71
N HIS A 290 23.59 -14.22 17.56
CA HIS A 290 23.84 -15.36 18.43
C HIS A 290 25.31 -15.83 18.44
N VAL A 291 26.01 -15.78 17.29
CA VAL A 291 27.44 -16.08 17.20
C VAL A 291 28.29 -14.98 17.84
N THR A 292 27.98 -13.71 17.57
CA THR A 292 28.66 -12.54 18.15
C THR A 292 28.53 -12.55 19.67
N VAL A 293 27.33 -12.77 20.20
CA VAL A 293 27.08 -12.92 21.64
C VAL A 293 27.91 -14.04 22.25
N LYS A 294 27.99 -15.21 21.59
CA LYS A 294 28.84 -16.31 22.06
C LYS A 294 30.34 -16.00 22.03
N THR A 295 30.80 -15.13 21.14
CA THR A 295 32.23 -14.84 20.91
C THR A 295 32.72 -13.59 21.65
N GLU A 296 31.92 -12.54 21.75
CA GLU A 296 32.24 -11.27 22.43
C GLU A 296 32.04 -11.33 23.95
N ILE A 297 31.20 -12.26 24.44
CA ILE A 297 31.07 -12.55 25.89
C ILE A 297 32.29 -13.37 26.42
N VAL A 298 33.24 -13.71 25.55
CA VAL A 298 34.55 -14.25 25.94
C VAL A 298 35.40 -13.10 26.50
N PRO A 299 36.02 -13.27 27.68
CA PRO A 299 36.57 -12.14 28.45
C PRO A 299 37.68 -11.39 27.70
N ILE A 300 37.47 -10.09 27.54
CA ILE A 300 38.38 -9.07 26.96
C ILE A 300 39.76 -9.06 27.67
N MET A 301 39.85 -9.62 28.87
CA MET A 301 41.09 -9.67 29.66
C MET A 301 42.24 -10.43 29.01
N ARG A 302 41.99 -11.30 28.01
CA ARG A 302 43.09 -11.91 27.21
C ARG A 302 43.80 -10.91 26.30
N GLN A 303 43.11 -9.90 25.78
CA GLN A 303 43.71 -8.90 24.89
C GLN A 303 44.58 -7.89 25.65
N GLN A 304 44.21 -7.55 26.90
CA GLN A 304 45.02 -6.66 27.74
C GLN A 304 46.27 -7.34 28.30
N ARG A 305 46.24 -8.64 28.62
CA ARG A 305 47.47 -9.38 28.99
C ARG A 305 48.44 -9.49 27.81
N ALA A 306 47.96 -9.79 26.61
CA ALA A 306 48.80 -9.85 25.41
C ALA A 306 49.48 -8.50 25.09
N SER A 307 48.75 -7.38 25.24
CA SER A 307 49.30 -6.03 25.03
C SER A 307 50.20 -5.55 26.18
N ALA A 308 49.96 -5.98 27.42
CA ALA A 308 50.85 -5.74 28.54
C ALA A 308 52.16 -6.57 28.43
N ASP A 309 52.09 -7.80 27.94
CA ASP A 309 53.25 -8.66 27.70
C ASP A 309 54.09 -8.16 26.53
N LEU A 310 53.47 -7.63 25.46
CA LEU A 310 54.15 -6.92 24.37
C LEU A 310 54.86 -5.65 24.87
N ARG A 311 54.23 -4.86 25.75
CA ARG A 311 54.87 -3.68 26.36
C ARG A 311 56.03 -4.07 27.29
N ARG A 312 55.92 -5.16 28.05
CA ARG A 312 57.02 -5.69 28.88
C ARG A 312 58.17 -6.27 28.05
N ALA A 313 57.88 -6.85 26.89
CA ALA A 313 58.91 -7.29 25.94
C ALA A 313 59.66 -6.11 25.31
N HIS A 314 59.00 -4.98 25.06
CA HIS A 314 59.63 -3.77 24.51
C HIS A 314 60.46 -2.98 25.54
N VAL A 315 60.20 -3.13 26.84
CA VAL A 315 60.98 -2.50 27.92
C VAL A 315 62.18 -3.36 28.34
N ARG A 316 62.27 -4.61 27.87
CA ARG A 316 63.38 -5.55 28.15
C ARG A 316 64.33 -5.75 26.96
N ALA A 317 64.10 -5.08 25.83
CA ALA A 317 65.00 -5.00 24.69
C ALA A 317 65.70 -3.65 24.70
#